data_AF-A0A813UR69-F1
#
_entry.id   AF-A0A813UR69-F1
#
_cell.length_a   1.000
_cell.length_b   1.000
_cell.length_c   1.000
_cell.angle_alpha   90.00
_cell.angle_beta   90.00
_cell.angle_gamma   90.00
#
_symmetry.space_group_name_H-M   'P 1'
#
loop_
_entity.id
_entity.type
_entity.pdbx_description
1 polymer ?
#
loop_
_entity_poly.entity_id
_entity_poly.type
_entity_poly.pdbx_seq_one_letter_code
_entity_poly.pdbx_strand_id
1 'polypeptide(L)'
;MRSTKLGWKLDDERRRKRPQNNNNFLNENREPGTVISYYSHQDYALGLCGYILVGLSYVLICLTFPFSLTVCLKVVQEYERAVMFRLGRILGGAKGPGLFLIVPCVDTYTKVDLRTVTFDVPPQEILTKDSVTVAVDAVVYFRVFDPVISITNVEGTKSLQEILSDRESIAQTMQAALDEGTECWGVRVERVEVAMAAEAEAAREARAKVIAAEGEQKASRALKEAADVITQSPTALQLRYLQTLTTIASEKNSTIVFPIPIEFMQAAISRF
;
A
#
# COMPACT_ATOMS: atom_id res chain seq x y z
N MET A 1 -12.16 -39.32 33.50
CA MET A 1 -13.43 -38.67 33.87
C MET A 1 -13.38 -38.27 35.34
N ARG A 2 -12.86 -37.07 35.64
CA ARG A 2 -13.03 -36.28 36.89
C ARG A 2 -12.14 -35.04 36.80
N SER A 3 -12.65 -33.92 37.34
CA SER A 3 -11.97 -32.64 37.62
C SER A 3 -12.15 -31.49 36.60
N THR A 4 -13.30 -30.83 36.67
CA THR A 4 -13.50 -29.41 36.26
C THR A 4 -14.66 -28.80 37.05
N LYS A 5 -14.54 -28.64 38.38
CA LYS A 5 -15.58 -27.99 39.22
C LYS A 5 -15.05 -27.16 40.40
N LEU A 6 -13.86 -26.55 40.28
CA LEU A 6 -13.33 -25.67 41.35
C LEU A 6 -13.01 -24.21 40.95
N GLY A 7 -13.00 -23.85 39.66
CA GLY A 7 -12.65 -22.47 39.25
C GLY A 7 -13.73 -21.42 39.51
N TRP A 8 -15.00 -21.81 39.54
CA TRP A 8 -16.14 -20.86 39.57
C TRP A 8 -16.58 -20.45 40.98
N LYS A 9 -15.97 -21.02 42.04
CA LYS A 9 -16.39 -20.78 43.43
C LYS A 9 -15.51 -19.77 44.19
N LEU A 10 -14.35 -19.40 43.64
CA LEU A 10 -13.41 -18.47 44.28
C LEU A 10 -13.56 -17.00 43.84
N ASP A 11 -14.27 -16.72 42.75
CA ASP A 11 -14.44 -15.35 42.24
C ASP A 11 -15.68 -14.63 42.78
N ASP A 12 -16.62 -15.38 43.39
CA ASP A 12 -17.89 -14.82 43.89
C ASP A 12 -17.76 -14.19 45.29
N GLU A 13 -16.65 -14.46 46.01
CA GLU A 13 -16.36 -13.83 47.31
C GLU A 13 -15.71 -12.45 47.18
N ARG A 14 -15.14 -12.10 46.01
CA ARG A 14 -14.45 -10.81 45.83
C ARG A 14 -15.38 -9.65 45.45
N ARG A 15 -16.65 -9.91 45.10
CA ARG A 15 -17.65 -8.88 44.78
C ARG A 15 -18.52 -8.41 45.96
N ARG A 16 -18.32 -8.93 47.19
CA ARG A 16 -19.13 -8.54 48.38
C ARG A 16 -18.51 -7.47 49.28
N LYS A 17 -17.43 -6.80 48.89
CA LYS A 17 -16.89 -5.66 49.66
C LYS A 17 -16.97 -4.36 48.87
N ARG A 18 -18.19 -3.87 48.64
CA ARG A 18 -18.41 -2.41 48.60
C ARG A 18 -18.59 -1.96 50.05
N PRO A 19 -17.84 -0.96 50.54
CA PRO A 19 -18.13 -0.41 51.85
C PRO A 19 -19.52 0.23 51.85
N GLN A 20 -20.29 -0.19 52.83
CA GLN A 20 -21.60 0.32 53.17
C GLN A 20 -21.41 1.73 53.73
N ASN A 21 -22.15 2.66 53.14
CA ASN A 21 -22.43 3.98 53.70
C ASN A 21 -22.84 3.82 55.16
N ASN A 22 -22.03 4.33 56.09
CA ASN A 22 -22.41 4.43 57.49
C ASN A 22 -22.18 5.87 57.94
N ASN A 23 -23.27 6.62 57.89
CA ASN A 23 -23.43 7.87 58.59
C ASN A 23 -23.49 7.57 60.11
N ASN A 24 -22.88 8.48 60.88
CA ASN A 24 -23.01 8.69 62.33
C ASN A 24 -21.98 7.99 63.23
N PHE A 25 -21.57 8.74 64.27
CA PHE A 25 -20.45 8.58 65.21
C PHE A 25 -19.10 9.00 64.62
N LEU A 26 -18.56 10.19 64.91
CA LEU A 26 -18.27 10.73 66.24
C LEU A 26 -18.74 12.18 66.38
N ASN A 27 -19.71 12.39 67.28
CA ASN A 27 -19.91 13.66 67.95
C ASN A 27 -19.11 13.57 69.25
N GLU A 28 -17.88 14.07 69.26
CA GLU A 28 -17.07 14.18 70.47
C GLU A 28 -16.38 15.53 70.50
N ASN A 29 -16.63 16.24 71.60
CA ASN A 29 -16.37 17.66 71.82
C ASN A 29 -14.86 18.00 71.70
N ARG A 30 -14.54 19.01 70.90
CA ARG A 30 -13.31 19.80 71.01
C ARG A 30 -13.66 21.29 70.93
N GLU A 31 -13.01 22.03 71.83
CA GLU A 31 -13.14 23.43 72.21
C GLU A 31 -13.26 24.46 71.06
N PRO A 32 -13.76 25.69 71.33
CA PRO A 32 -13.97 26.73 70.31
C PRO A 32 -12.64 27.26 69.75
N GLY A 33 -12.08 26.53 68.80
CA GLY A 33 -10.99 26.98 67.94
C GLY A 33 -11.54 27.84 66.82
N THR A 34 -11.36 29.15 66.97
CA THR A 34 -11.06 30.12 65.90
C THR A 34 -11.73 29.83 64.55
N VAL A 35 -12.88 30.47 64.34
CA VAL A 35 -13.45 30.69 63.01
C VAL A 35 -12.34 31.26 62.13
N ILE A 36 -11.85 30.46 61.18
CA ILE A 36 -10.94 30.93 60.13
C ILE A 36 -11.69 32.05 59.42
N SER A 37 -11.19 33.27 59.63
CA SER A 37 -11.73 34.48 59.04
C SER A 37 -11.87 34.28 57.54
N TYR A 38 -13.08 34.54 57.07
CA TYR A 38 -13.40 34.82 55.69
C TYR A 38 -12.30 35.71 55.10
N TYR A 39 -11.82 35.31 53.91
CA TYR A 39 -10.96 36.10 53.04
C TYR A 39 -11.29 37.58 53.20
N SER A 40 -10.37 38.32 53.80
CA SER A 40 -10.43 39.77 53.83
C SER A 40 -10.47 40.22 52.37
N HIS A 41 -11.60 40.78 51.98
CA HIS A 41 -11.66 41.74 50.89
C HIS A 41 -10.80 42.92 51.34
N GLN A 42 -9.49 42.77 51.16
CA GLN A 42 -8.56 43.87 51.24
C GLN A 42 -8.85 44.67 49.98
N ASP A 43 -9.68 45.71 50.13
CA ASP A 43 -9.90 46.68 49.08
C ASP A 43 -8.54 47.33 48.80
N TYR A 44 -7.82 46.76 47.83
CA TYR A 44 -6.70 47.41 47.20
C TYR A 44 -7.30 48.67 46.60
N ALA A 45 -7.10 49.81 47.25
CA ALA A 45 -7.23 51.11 46.62
C ALA A 45 -6.20 51.09 45.46
N LEU A 46 -6.64 50.60 44.30
CA LEU A 46 -5.84 50.51 43.11
C LEU A 46 -5.46 51.94 42.77
N GLY A 47 -4.21 52.32 43.09
CA GLY A 47 -3.66 53.59 42.61
C GLY A 47 -3.77 53.68 41.09
N LEU A 48 -3.52 54.85 40.51
CA LEU A 48 -3.58 55.07 39.06
C LEU A 48 -2.84 53.97 38.26
N CYS A 49 -1.69 53.52 38.79
CA CYS A 49 -0.89 52.43 38.24
C CYS A 49 -1.64 51.07 38.21
N GLY A 50 -2.43 50.75 39.23
CA GLY A 50 -3.22 49.51 39.29
C GLY A 50 -4.33 49.46 38.24
N TYR A 51 -5.04 50.56 38.02
CA TYR A 51 -6.03 50.65 36.94
C TYR A 51 -5.40 50.53 35.56
N ILE A 52 -4.21 51.10 35.34
CA ILE A 52 -3.46 50.96 34.09
C ILE A 52 -3.05 49.50 33.85
N LEU A 53 -2.55 48.79 34.88
CA LEU A 53 -2.17 47.38 34.77
C LEU A 53 -3.36 46.45 34.50
N VAL A 54 -4.49 46.68 35.19
CA VAL A 54 -5.73 45.91 34.96
C VAL A 54 -6.30 46.21 33.57
N GLY A 55 -6.28 47.47 33.13
CA GLY A 55 -6.69 47.83 31.77
C GLY A 55 -5.81 47.14 30.71
N LEU A 56 -4.49 47.15 30.89
CA LEU A 56 -3.54 46.52 29.97
C LEU A 56 -3.71 44.99 29.91
N SER A 57 -4.00 44.33 31.03
CA SER A 57 -4.23 42.88 31.04
C SER A 57 -5.51 42.49 30.32
N TYR A 58 -6.60 43.25 30.47
CA TYR A 58 -7.82 43.06 29.69
C TYR A 58 -7.60 43.29 28.19
N VAL A 59 -6.82 44.31 27.82
CA VAL A 59 -6.46 44.56 26.41
C VAL A 59 -5.67 43.38 25.82
N LEU A 60 -4.70 42.84 26.56
CA LEU A 60 -3.95 41.65 26.13
C LEU A 60 -4.85 40.41 25.99
N ILE A 61 -5.79 40.18 26.92
CA ILE A 61 -6.74 39.07 26.83
C ILE A 61 -7.65 39.25 25.61
N CYS A 62 -8.23 40.43 25.41
CA CYS A 62 -9.08 40.71 24.25
C CYS A 62 -8.35 40.55 22.92
N LEU A 63 -7.06 40.90 22.85
CA LEU A 63 -6.26 40.78 21.64
C LEU A 63 -5.80 39.34 21.37
N THR A 64 -5.47 38.58 22.42
CA THR A 64 -5.01 37.19 22.29
C THR A 64 -6.16 36.18 22.14
N PHE A 65 -7.35 36.50 22.62
CA PHE A 65 -8.54 35.65 22.54
C PHE A 65 -8.96 35.24 21.11
N PRO A 66 -9.09 36.16 20.11
CA PRO A 66 -9.49 35.78 18.76
C PRO A 66 -8.43 34.89 18.07
N PHE A 67 -7.15 35.14 18.34
CA PHE A 67 -6.06 34.29 17.83
C PHE A 67 -6.06 32.89 18.47
N SER A 68 -6.33 32.81 19.78
CA SER A 68 -6.47 31.53 20.48
C SER A 68 -7.63 30.71 19.90
N LEU A 69 -8.78 31.34 19.63
CA LEU A 69 -9.98 30.66 19.14
C LEU A 69 -9.79 30.07 17.73
N THR A 70 -9.11 30.78 16.83
CA THR A 70 -8.82 30.25 15.47
C THR A 70 -7.81 29.10 15.49
N VAL A 71 -6.85 29.11 16.41
CA VAL A 71 -5.91 28.00 16.59
C VAL A 71 -6.59 26.78 17.20
N CYS A 72 -7.57 26.99 18.09
CA CYS A 72 -8.28 25.89 18.75
C CYS A 72 -9.27 25.18 17.81
N LEU A 73 -9.85 25.89 16.85
CA LEU A 73 -10.83 25.33 15.92
C LEU A 73 -10.14 24.73 14.69
N LYS A 74 -10.17 23.40 14.60
CA LYS A 74 -9.63 22.64 13.47
C LYS A 74 -10.71 21.78 12.81
N VAL A 75 -10.73 21.78 11.49
CA VAL A 75 -11.67 20.98 10.67
C VAL A 75 -10.95 19.76 10.10
N VAL A 76 -11.61 18.61 10.18
CA VAL A 76 -11.17 17.32 9.62
C VAL A 76 -12.13 16.91 8.51
N GLN A 77 -11.58 16.45 7.40
CA GLN A 77 -12.35 16.05 6.21
C GLN A 77 -13.04 14.70 6.43
N GLU A 78 -14.06 14.37 5.61
CA GLU A 78 -14.85 13.12 5.73
C GLU A 78 -14.05 11.83 5.59
N TYR A 79 -13.00 11.86 4.77
CA TYR A 79 -12.12 10.72 4.52
C TYR A 79 -10.94 10.64 5.50
N GLU A 80 -10.78 11.62 6.38
CA GLU A 80 -9.77 11.65 7.43
C GLU A 80 -10.41 11.30 8.78
N ARG A 81 -9.66 10.60 9.63
CA ARG A 81 -9.98 10.49 11.07
C ARG A 81 -8.88 11.11 11.89
N ALA A 82 -9.27 11.81 12.95
CA ALA A 82 -8.33 12.42 13.87
C ALA A 82 -8.28 11.63 15.18
N VAL A 83 -7.09 11.23 15.59
CA VAL A 83 -6.81 10.67 16.91
C VAL A 83 -6.18 11.75 17.76
N MET A 84 -6.81 12.06 18.90
CA MET A 84 -6.39 13.11 19.82
C MET A 84 -5.75 12.50 21.06
N PHE A 85 -4.57 13.00 21.39
CA PHE A 85 -3.87 12.69 22.62
C PHE A 85 -3.90 13.92 23.52
N ARG A 86 -4.42 13.74 24.74
CA ARG A 86 -4.40 14.76 25.79
C ARG A 86 -3.49 14.27 26.89
N LEU A 87 -2.37 14.96 27.11
CA LEU A 87 -1.37 14.59 28.13
C LEU A 87 -0.94 13.10 28.04
N GLY A 88 -0.74 12.59 26.82
CA GLY A 88 -0.35 11.20 26.56
C GLY A 88 -1.46 10.15 26.69
N ARG A 89 -2.71 10.54 26.97
CA ARG A 89 -3.87 9.64 26.97
C ARG A 89 -4.76 9.88 25.75
N ILE A 90 -5.31 8.81 25.20
CA ILE A 90 -6.22 8.87 24.04
C ILE A 90 -7.58 9.36 24.54
N LEU A 91 -8.12 10.40 23.90
CA LEU A 91 -9.39 11.00 24.29
C LEU A 91 -10.54 10.46 23.44
N GLY A 92 -11.30 9.49 23.96
CA GLY A 92 -12.59 9.08 23.38
C GLY A 92 -12.51 8.36 22.03
N GLY A 93 -11.34 7.82 21.66
CA GLY A 93 -11.13 7.07 20.41
C GLY A 93 -10.99 7.96 19.17
N ALA A 94 -11.14 7.34 17.99
CA ALA A 94 -11.07 8.05 16.71
C ALA A 94 -12.28 8.97 16.54
N LYS A 95 -12.08 10.29 16.52
CA LYS A 95 -13.17 11.22 16.23
C LYS A 95 -13.45 11.24 14.72
N GLY A 96 -14.73 11.26 14.38
CA GLY A 96 -15.23 11.32 13.01
C GLY A 96 -14.90 12.64 12.32
N PRO A 97 -15.49 12.93 11.15
CA PRO A 97 -15.26 14.21 10.46
C PRO A 97 -16.02 15.35 11.12
N GLY A 98 -15.54 16.57 10.91
CA GLY A 98 -16.18 17.78 11.42
C GLY A 98 -15.22 18.72 12.15
N LEU A 99 -15.82 19.67 12.88
CA LEU A 99 -15.12 20.70 13.64
C LEU A 99 -14.76 20.17 15.03
N PHE A 100 -13.48 20.28 15.38
CA PHE A 100 -12.97 19.91 16.70
C PHE A 100 -12.27 21.08 17.38
N LEU A 101 -12.47 21.17 18.69
CA LEU A 101 -11.78 22.10 19.57
C LEU A 101 -10.59 21.41 20.20
N ILE A 102 -9.39 21.89 19.92
CA ILE A 102 -8.12 21.34 20.38
C ILE A 102 -7.43 22.44 21.19
N VAL A 103 -6.98 22.13 22.40
CA VAL A 103 -6.27 23.12 23.22
C VAL A 103 -4.79 23.13 22.80
N PRO A 104 -4.28 24.23 22.21
CA PRO A 104 -2.86 24.33 21.88
C PRO A 104 -2.05 24.17 23.17
N CYS A 105 -0.94 23.43 23.10
CA CYS A 105 -0.04 23.03 24.20
C CYS A 105 -0.42 21.76 24.99
N VAL A 106 -1.71 21.41 25.12
CA VAL A 106 -2.12 20.24 25.93
C VAL A 106 -2.51 19.04 25.06
N ASP A 107 -3.12 19.34 23.92
CA ASP A 107 -3.67 18.34 23.01
C ASP A 107 -2.80 18.23 21.75
N THR A 108 -2.38 17.02 21.41
CA THR A 108 -1.81 16.69 20.11
C THR A 108 -2.84 15.89 19.30
N TYR A 109 -2.92 16.15 18.00
CA TYR A 109 -3.82 15.43 17.11
C TYR A 109 -3.06 14.92 15.90
N THR A 110 -3.36 13.69 15.50
CA THR A 110 -2.82 13.06 14.30
C THR A 110 -3.97 12.70 13.39
N LYS A 111 -3.90 13.16 12.14
CA LYS A 111 -4.86 12.84 11.09
C LYS A 111 -4.39 11.59 10.36
N VAL A 112 -5.31 10.66 10.12
CA VAL A 112 -5.07 9.43 9.38
C VAL A 112 -6.07 9.36 8.23
N ASP A 113 -5.58 9.10 7.02
CA ASP A 113 -6.42 8.87 5.86
C ASP A 113 -6.96 7.43 5.88
N LEU A 114 -8.24 7.28 5.60
CA LEU A 114 -8.92 5.97 5.54
C LEU A 114 -8.90 5.36 4.14
N ARG A 115 -8.39 6.08 3.15
CA ARG A 115 -8.30 5.61 1.76
C ARG A 115 -7.21 4.56 1.59
N THR A 116 -7.34 3.80 0.51
CA THR A 116 -6.35 2.82 0.08
C THR A 116 -5.09 3.52 -0.39
N VAL A 117 -3.97 3.17 0.23
CA VAL A 117 -2.62 3.64 -0.11
C VAL A 117 -1.78 2.45 -0.59
N THR A 118 -0.79 2.74 -1.42
CA THR A 118 0.13 1.75 -1.98
C THR A 118 1.47 1.77 -1.28
N PHE A 119 2.02 0.59 -1.05
CA PHE A 119 3.40 0.42 -0.61
C PHE A 119 4.13 -0.53 -1.56
N ASP A 120 5.24 -0.05 -2.09
CA ASP A 120 6.11 -0.81 -2.99
C ASP A 120 7.10 -1.63 -2.16
N VAL A 121 7.06 -2.95 -2.31
CA VAL A 121 8.01 -3.86 -1.66
C VAL A 121 9.29 -3.88 -2.50
N PRO A 122 10.47 -3.64 -1.92
CA PRO A 122 11.71 -3.67 -2.69
C PRO A 122 11.87 -5.05 -3.36
N PRO A 123 12.38 -5.08 -4.62
CA PRO A 123 12.47 -6.32 -5.39
C PRO A 123 13.40 -7.32 -4.71
N GLN A 124 12.98 -8.58 -4.66
CA GLN A 124 13.77 -9.66 -4.06
C GLN A 124 14.04 -10.75 -5.10
N GLU A 125 15.26 -11.24 -5.12
CA GLU A 125 15.64 -12.39 -5.94
C GLU A 125 15.36 -13.67 -5.17
N ILE A 126 14.44 -14.49 -5.68
CA ILE A 126 14.08 -15.78 -5.08
C ILE A 126 14.40 -16.92 -6.04
N LEU A 127 14.79 -18.06 -5.47
CA LEU A 127 14.93 -19.30 -6.22
C LEU A 127 13.58 -19.99 -6.29
N THR A 128 13.07 -20.21 -7.50
CA THR A 128 11.85 -20.97 -7.70
C THR A 128 12.09 -22.47 -7.49
N LYS A 129 11.00 -23.23 -7.35
CA LYS A 129 11.04 -24.71 -7.27
C LYS A 129 11.78 -25.35 -8.45
N ASP A 130 11.73 -24.71 -9.62
CA ASP A 130 12.37 -25.19 -10.84
C ASP A 130 13.85 -24.76 -10.93
N SER A 131 14.44 -24.31 -9.82
CA SER A 131 15.84 -23.88 -9.74
C SER A 131 16.18 -22.70 -10.67
N VAL A 132 15.18 -21.88 -11.01
CA VAL A 132 15.35 -20.63 -11.76
C VAL A 132 15.29 -19.47 -10.78
N THR A 133 16.28 -18.58 -10.83
CA THR A 133 16.29 -17.32 -10.09
C THR A 133 15.34 -16.33 -10.72
N VAL A 134 14.36 -15.84 -9.96
CA VAL A 134 13.37 -14.86 -10.42
C VAL A 134 13.39 -13.67 -9.47
N ALA A 135 13.54 -12.47 -10.04
CA ALA A 135 13.30 -11.23 -9.33
C ALA A 135 11.79 -10.97 -9.29
N VAL A 136 11.23 -10.91 -8.08
CA VAL A 136 9.81 -10.65 -7.85
C VAL A 136 9.66 -9.25 -7.27
N ASP A 137 8.81 -8.46 -7.91
CA ASP A 137 8.37 -7.15 -7.44
C ASP A 137 6.92 -7.26 -6.95
N ALA A 138 6.57 -6.53 -5.90
CA ALA A 138 5.23 -6.59 -5.31
C ALA A 138 4.76 -5.23 -4.81
N VAL A 139 3.48 -4.94 -5.07
CA VAL A 139 2.79 -3.73 -4.60
C VAL A 139 1.64 -4.13 -3.70
N VAL A 140 1.64 -3.61 -2.48
CA VAL A 140 0.61 -3.88 -1.47
C VAL A 140 -0.34 -2.70 -1.38
N TYR A 141 -1.63 -2.96 -1.54
CA TYR A 141 -2.69 -1.98 -1.37
C TYR A 141 -3.35 -2.20 -0.02
N PHE A 142 -3.26 -1.23 0.86
CA PHE A 142 -3.81 -1.33 2.21
C PHE A 142 -4.57 -0.06 2.58
N ARG A 143 -5.48 -0.17 3.54
CA ARG A 143 -6.14 0.98 4.16
C ARG A 143 -6.18 0.83 5.67
N VAL A 144 -6.19 1.95 6.38
CA VAL A 144 -6.37 1.95 7.83
C VAL A 144 -7.87 1.78 8.14
N PHE A 145 -8.22 0.77 8.94
CA PHE A 145 -9.58 0.58 9.42
C PHE A 145 -9.78 1.16 10.82
N ASP A 146 -8.78 1.02 11.70
CA ASP A 146 -8.78 1.60 13.05
C ASP A 146 -7.54 2.50 13.23
N PRO A 147 -7.73 3.84 13.16
CA PRO A 147 -6.62 4.77 13.28
C PRO A 147 -6.08 4.87 14.71
N VAL A 148 -6.84 4.47 15.74
CA VAL A 148 -6.33 4.47 17.13
C VAL A 148 -5.26 3.39 17.26
N ILE A 149 -5.60 2.16 16.89
CA ILE A 149 -4.69 1.01 16.96
C ILE A 149 -3.47 1.25 16.07
N SER A 150 -3.67 1.80 14.86
CA SER A 150 -2.60 2.11 13.92
C SER A 150 -1.56 3.07 14.46
N ILE A 151 -1.94 4.04 15.28
CA ILE A 151 -0.98 4.98 15.88
C ILE A 151 -0.36 4.39 17.16
N THR A 152 -1.13 3.62 17.94
CA THR A 152 -0.70 3.20 19.28
C THR A 152 0.09 1.89 19.31
N ASN A 153 -0.12 1.00 18.33
CA ASN A 153 0.40 -0.37 18.35
C ASN A 153 1.63 -0.58 17.46
N VAL A 154 2.34 0.49 17.12
CA VAL A 154 3.47 0.48 16.17
C VAL A 154 4.70 -0.30 16.70
N GLU A 155 4.76 -0.64 17.99
CA GLU A 155 5.93 -1.30 18.61
C GLU A 155 5.81 -2.83 18.74
N GLY A 156 5.60 -3.54 17.62
CA GLY A 156 5.55 -5.00 17.60
C GLY A 156 6.29 -5.61 16.43
N THR A 157 7.63 -5.69 16.49
CA THR A 157 8.47 -6.37 15.49
C THR A 157 8.19 -7.88 15.48
N LYS A 158 7.34 -8.34 14.57
CA LYS A 158 7.32 -9.74 14.14
C LYS A 158 7.97 -9.83 12.77
N SER A 159 8.97 -10.71 12.65
CA SER A 159 9.67 -11.01 11.40
C SER A 159 8.73 -11.75 10.46
N LEU A 160 8.37 -11.11 9.36
CA LEU A 160 7.47 -11.62 8.31
C LEU A 160 8.26 -12.48 7.31
N GLN A 161 8.96 -13.50 7.81
CA GLN A 161 9.99 -14.24 7.06
C GLN A 161 9.70 -15.74 6.93
N GLU A 162 8.49 -16.17 7.21
CA GLU A 162 8.05 -17.52 6.88
C GLU A 162 6.86 -17.43 5.94
N ILE A 163 6.80 -18.37 5.01
CA ILE A 163 5.78 -18.57 3.96
C ILE A 163 6.20 -18.03 2.58
N LEU A 164 7.01 -18.84 1.90
CA LEU A 164 7.09 -18.90 0.44
C LEU A 164 7.23 -20.36 0.02
N SER A 165 6.15 -21.13 0.14
CA SER A 165 6.08 -22.48 -0.42
C SER A 165 4.64 -22.78 -0.83
N ASP A 166 4.24 -22.29 -2.00
CA ASP A 166 3.38 -23.02 -2.96
C ASP A 166 3.02 -22.14 -4.16
N ARG A 167 2.85 -22.77 -5.32
CA ARG A 167 2.47 -22.10 -6.58
C ARG A 167 0.95 -22.15 -6.76
N GLU A 168 0.44 -21.14 -7.47
CA GLU A 168 -0.97 -20.92 -7.84
C GLU A 168 -1.86 -20.26 -6.76
N SER A 169 -1.33 -19.21 -6.14
CA SER A 169 -1.95 -17.89 -5.97
C SER A 169 -1.14 -17.09 -4.94
N ILE A 170 0.16 -16.87 -5.23
CA ILE A 170 1.09 -16.16 -4.32
C ILE A 170 0.45 -14.86 -3.81
N ALA A 171 -0.25 -14.12 -4.67
CA ALA A 171 -1.00 -12.93 -4.29
C ALA A 171 -2.07 -13.19 -3.21
N GLN A 172 -2.83 -14.28 -3.27
CA GLN A 172 -3.89 -14.61 -2.30
C GLN A 172 -3.29 -15.11 -0.98
N THR A 173 -2.28 -15.99 -1.03
CA THR A 173 -1.60 -16.47 0.19
C THR A 173 -0.88 -15.33 0.89
N MET A 174 -0.17 -14.48 0.14
CA MET A 174 0.49 -13.29 0.66
C MET A 174 -0.52 -12.27 1.20
N GLN A 175 -1.65 -12.07 0.51
CA GLN A 175 -2.72 -11.23 1.01
C GLN A 175 -3.27 -11.76 2.34
N ALA A 176 -3.58 -13.06 2.45
CA ALA A 176 -4.10 -13.64 3.68
C ALA A 176 -3.11 -13.55 4.84
N ALA A 177 -1.83 -13.88 4.59
CA ALA A 177 -0.77 -13.79 5.60
C ALA A 177 -0.51 -12.35 6.05
N LEU A 178 -0.48 -11.40 5.11
CA LEU A 178 -0.32 -9.99 5.43
C LEU A 178 -1.54 -9.42 6.16
N ASP A 179 -2.76 -9.80 5.77
CA ASP A 179 -3.98 -9.33 6.42
C ASP A 179 -4.05 -9.83 7.88
N GLU A 180 -3.75 -11.11 8.12
CA GLU A 180 -3.68 -11.68 9.47
C GLU A 180 -2.63 -10.98 10.36
N GLY A 181 -1.46 -10.66 9.79
CA GLY A 181 -0.41 -9.94 10.51
C GLY A 181 -0.73 -8.47 10.78
N THR A 182 -1.40 -7.80 9.82
CA THR A 182 -1.63 -6.35 9.87
C THR A 182 -2.93 -5.96 10.58
N GLU A 183 -3.86 -6.90 10.79
CA GLU A 183 -5.11 -6.64 11.51
C GLU A 183 -4.86 -6.13 12.92
N CYS A 184 -3.83 -6.66 13.60
CA CYS A 184 -3.45 -6.21 14.94
C CYS A 184 -2.93 -4.77 14.97
N TRP A 185 -2.50 -4.21 13.84
CA TRP A 185 -2.05 -2.83 13.70
C TRP A 185 -3.16 -1.89 13.20
N GLY A 186 -4.42 -2.33 13.10
CA GLY A 186 -5.50 -1.47 12.63
C GLY A 186 -5.47 -1.20 11.11
N VAL A 187 -4.67 -1.98 10.37
CA VAL A 187 -4.51 -1.89 8.91
C VAL A 187 -5.13 -3.13 8.27
N ARG A 188 -5.77 -2.96 7.11
CA ARG A 188 -6.33 -4.05 6.31
C ARG A 188 -5.72 -4.04 4.93
N VAL A 189 -5.30 -5.21 4.45
CA VAL A 189 -4.77 -5.37 3.10
C VAL A 189 -5.92 -5.67 2.14
N GLU A 190 -6.12 -4.80 1.15
CA GLU A 190 -7.22 -4.96 0.19
C GLU A 190 -6.82 -5.87 -0.97
N ARG A 191 -5.58 -5.76 -1.45
CA ARG A 191 -5.03 -6.58 -2.54
C ARG A 191 -3.52 -6.51 -2.56
N VAL A 192 -2.90 -7.57 -3.09
CA VAL A 192 -1.47 -7.63 -3.37
C VAL A 192 -1.29 -7.94 -4.86
N GLU A 193 -0.51 -7.12 -5.54
CA GLU A 193 -0.14 -7.36 -6.94
C GLU A 193 1.32 -7.81 -6.97
N VAL A 194 1.57 -8.94 -7.62
CA VAL A 194 2.92 -9.51 -7.78
C VAL A 194 3.29 -9.46 -9.25
N ALA A 195 4.39 -8.79 -9.57
CA ALA A 195 4.95 -8.68 -10.91
C ALA A 195 6.24 -9.51 -11.02
N MET A 196 6.23 -10.48 -11.94
CA MET A 196 7.42 -11.28 -12.27
C MET A 196 8.02 -10.75 -13.58
N ALA A 197 8.80 -9.68 -13.49
CA ALA A 197 9.36 -9.01 -14.67
C ALA A 197 10.41 -9.89 -15.38
N ALA A 198 11.32 -10.50 -14.63
CA ALA A 198 12.47 -11.22 -15.19
C ALA A 198 12.09 -12.57 -15.82
N GLU A 199 11.20 -13.34 -15.19
CA GLU A 199 10.79 -14.67 -15.70
C GLU A 199 9.98 -14.55 -17.00
N ALA A 200 9.07 -13.57 -17.06
CA ALA A 200 8.20 -13.39 -18.21
C ALA A 200 8.99 -13.03 -19.48
N GLU A 201 10.03 -12.20 -19.35
CA GLU A 201 10.88 -11.81 -20.49
C GLU A 201 11.78 -12.96 -20.95
N ALA A 202 12.47 -13.64 -20.02
CA ALA A 202 13.32 -14.77 -20.35
C ALA A 202 12.53 -15.93 -21.00
N ALA A 203 11.35 -16.27 -20.45
CA ALA A 203 10.48 -17.29 -21.02
C ALA A 203 9.94 -16.88 -22.40
N ARG A 204 9.64 -15.59 -22.61
CA ARG A 204 9.17 -15.07 -23.90
C ARG A 204 10.27 -15.12 -24.96
N GLU A 205 11.50 -14.75 -24.61
CA GLU A 205 12.62 -14.81 -25.55
C GLU A 205 12.97 -16.26 -25.94
N ALA A 206 13.02 -17.17 -24.95
CA ALA A 206 13.25 -18.58 -25.20
C ALA A 206 12.18 -19.19 -26.11
N ARG A 207 10.89 -18.91 -25.82
CA ARG A 207 9.77 -19.36 -26.67
C ARG A 207 9.82 -18.75 -28.06
N ALA A 208 10.18 -17.48 -28.19
CA ALA A 208 10.31 -16.82 -29.50
C ALA A 208 11.36 -17.51 -30.39
N LYS A 209 12.52 -17.90 -29.82
CA LYS A 209 13.56 -18.65 -30.53
C LYS A 209 13.08 -20.02 -31.00
N VAL A 210 12.33 -20.75 -30.16
CA VAL A 210 11.75 -22.05 -30.55
C VAL A 210 10.74 -21.89 -31.69
N ILE A 211 9.84 -20.90 -31.60
CA ILE A 211 8.83 -20.63 -32.64
C ILE A 211 9.51 -20.23 -33.96
N ALA A 212 10.57 -19.41 -33.90
CA ALA A 212 11.33 -19.03 -35.07
C ALA A 212 11.98 -20.26 -35.74
N ALA A 213 12.64 -21.12 -34.96
CA ALA A 213 13.26 -22.34 -35.48
C ALA A 213 12.24 -23.33 -36.07
N GLU A 214 11.10 -23.54 -35.38
CA GLU A 214 10.02 -24.36 -35.92
C GLU A 214 9.37 -23.74 -37.17
N GLY A 215 9.23 -22.41 -37.17
CA GLY A 215 8.72 -21.64 -38.30
C GLY A 215 9.60 -21.80 -39.53
N GLU A 216 10.92 -21.68 -39.38
CA GLU A 216 11.91 -21.91 -40.43
C GLU A 216 11.87 -23.36 -40.94
N GLN A 217 11.74 -24.34 -40.04
CA GLN A 217 11.65 -25.74 -40.44
C GLN A 217 10.37 -26.01 -41.26
N LYS A 218 9.22 -25.48 -40.83
CA LYS A 218 7.95 -25.59 -41.55
C LYS A 218 8.01 -24.89 -42.90
N ALA A 219 8.57 -23.68 -42.95
CA ALA A 219 8.78 -22.94 -44.19
C ALA A 219 9.69 -23.70 -45.16
N SER A 220 10.78 -24.29 -44.68
CA SER A 220 11.71 -25.08 -45.49
C SER A 220 11.03 -26.32 -46.09
N ARG A 221 10.17 -27.00 -45.33
CA ARG A 221 9.38 -28.14 -45.85
C ARG A 221 8.40 -27.70 -46.93
N ALA A 222 7.64 -26.62 -46.68
CA ALA A 222 6.70 -26.09 -47.66
C ALA A 222 7.41 -25.62 -48.95
N LEU A 223 8.57 -24.97 -48.82
CA LEU A 223 9.39 -24.56 -49.97
C LEU A 223 9.94 -25.75 -50.75
N LYS A 224 10.33 -26.83 -50.07
CA LYS A 224 10.76 -28.07 -50.73
C LYS A 224 9.62 -28.69 -51.53
N GLU A 225 8.44 -28.84 -50.93
CA GLU A 225 7.26 -29.37 -51.62
C GLU A 225 6.90 -28.52 -52.84
N ALA A 226 6.95 -27.19 -52.71
CA ALA A 226 6.74 -26.28 -53.83
C ALA A 226 7.81 -26.45 -54.93
N ALA A 227 9.08 -26.63 -54.56
CA ALA A 227 10.16 -26.87 -55.53
C ALA A 227 9.99 -28.19 -56.28
N ASP A 228 9.56 -29.26 -55.58
CA ASP A 228 9.28 -30.56 -56.20
C ASP A 228 8.14 -30.44 -57.23
N VAL A 229 7.06 -29.72 -56.89
CA VAL A 229 5.94 -29.45 -57.83
C VAL A 229 6.38 -28.59 -59.01
N ILE A 230 7.21 -27.56 -58.79
CA ILE A 230 7.75 -26.72 -59.86
C ILE A 230 8.64 -27.53 -60.80
N THR A 231 9.42 -28.47 -60.28
CA THR A 231 10.30 -29.35 -61.08
C THR A 231 9.48 -30.25 -62.01
N GLN A 232 8.30 -30.69 -61.58
CA GLN A 232 7.39 -31.50 -62.41
C GLN A 232 6.80 -30.72 -63.60
N SER A 233 6.73 -29.38 -63.52
CA SER A 233 6.15 -28.55 -64.58
C SER A 233 7.11 -27.43 -64.99
N PRO A 234 7.87 -27.57 -66.09
CA PRO A 234 8.87 -26.58 -66.50
C PRO A 234 8.27 -25.19 -66.83
N THR A 235 6.98 -25.13 -67.17
CA THR A 235 6.24 -23.86 -67.40
C THR A 235 6.05 -23.05 -66.11
N ALA A 236 6.03 -23.71 -64.94
CA ALA A 236 5.86 -23.05 -63.64
C ALA A 236 7.06 -22.14 -63.29
N LEU A 237 8.29 -22.53 -63.66
CA LEU A 237 9.49 -21.70 -63.48
C LEU A 237 9.39 -20.40 -64.28
N GLN A 238 8.89 -20.46 -65.52
CA GLN A 238 8.71 -19.27 -66.35
C GLN A 238 7.67 -18.29 -65.78
N LEU A 239 6.55 -18.81 -65.26
CA LEU A 239 5.54 -17.97 -64.61
C LEU A 239 6.06 -17.31 -63.33
N ARG A 240 6.79 -18.07 -62.50
CA ARG A 240 7.44 -17.54 -61.29
C ARG A 240 8.48 -16.49 -61.65
N TYR A 241 9.24 -16.70 -62.72
CA TYR A 241 10.19 -15.71 -63.25
C TYR A 241 9.48 -14.38 -63.61
N LEU A 242 8.38 -14.44 -64.36
CA LEU A 242 7.59 -13.25 -64.71
C LEU A 242 7.00 -12.57 -63.46
N GLN A 243 6.49 -13.33 -62.49
CA GLN A 243 6.00 -12.77 -61.22
C GLN A 243 7.12 -12.05 -60.45
N THR A 244 8.31 -12.66 -60.37
CA THR A 244 9.45 -12.04 -59.68
C THR A 244 9.86 -10.74 -60.36
N LEU A 245 9.81 -10.69 -61.70
CA LEU A 245 10.03 -9.46 -62.46
C LEU A 245 8.98 -8.38 -62.15
N THR A 246 7.69 -8.75 -62.00
CA THR A 246 6.65 -7.78 -61.62
C THR A 246 6.84 -7.24 -60.20
N THR A 247 7.26 -8.08 -59.24
CA THR A 247 7.53 -7.63 -57.87
C THR A 247 8.74 -6.69 -57.81
N ILE A 248 9.82 -7.02 -58.52
CA ILE A 248 11.02 -6.17 -58.62
C ILE A 248 10.70 -4.84 -59.32
N ALA A 249 9.90 -4.87 -60.39
CA ALA A 249 9.44 -3.66 -61.07
C ALA A 249 8.57 -2.76 -60.17
N SER A 250 7.85 -3.37 -59.21
CA SER A 250 7.02 -2.64 -58.24
C SER A 250 7.83 -1.98 -57.11
N GLU A 251 8.98 -2.54 -56.70
CA GLU A 251 9.80 -2.01 -55.60
C GLU A 251 10.67 -0.78 -55.95
N LYS A 252 10.54 -0.20 -57.16
CA LYS A 252 11.29 0.99 -57.62
C LYS A 252 12.83 0.86 -57.53
N ASN A 253 13.40 -0.33 -57.74
CA ASN A 253 14.86 -0.49 -57.85
C ASN A 253 15.33 -0.25 -59.30
N SER A 254 16.31 0.64 -59.51
CA SER A 254 16.75 1.13 -60.83
C SER A 254 17.76 0.23 -61.56
N THR A 255 18.14 -0.91 -60.99
CA THR A 255 19.13 -1.83 -61.58
C THR A 255 18.54 -3.23 -61.66
N ILE A 256 18.13 -3.64 -62.86
CA ILE A 256 17.59 -4.98 -63.14
C ILE A 256 18.74 -5.85 -63.66
N VAL A 257 19.24 -6.76 -62.81
CA VAL A 257 20.23 -7.76 -63.22
C VAL A 257 19.47 -8.96 -63.79
N PHE A 258 19.58 -9.18 -65.10
CA PHE A 258 18.92 -10.28 -65.79
C PHE A 258 19.82 -11.53 -65.78
N PRO A 259 19.48 -12.61 -65.07
CA PRO A 259 20.22 -13.85 -65.18
C PRO A 259 19.89 -14.51 -66.53
N ILE A 260 20.85 -14.52 -67.46
CA ILE A 260 20.69 -15.21 -68.74
C ILE A 260 20.83 -16.73 -68.50
N PRO A 261 19.88 -17.57 -68.94
CA PRO A 261 19.98 -19.02 -68.79
C PRO A 261 21.24 -19.56 -69.46
N ILE A 262 21.94 -20.48 -68.77
CA ILE A 262 23.23 -21.04 -69.18
C ILE A 262 23.12 -21.76 -70.54
N GLU A 263 21.93 -22.25 -70.89
CA GLU A 263 21.63 -22.87 -72.19
C GLU A 263 21.85 -21.91 -73.37
N PHE A 264 21.51 -20.62 -73.23
CA PHE A 264 21.80 -19.62 -74.26
C PHE A 264 23.30 -19.36 -74.40
N MET A 265 24.04 -19.37 -73.29
CA MET A 265 25.51 -19.27 -73.34
C MET A 265 26.15 -20.51 -73.96
N GLN A 266 25.67 -21.72 -73.61
CA GLN A 266 26.17 -22.97 -74.20
C GLN A 266 25.87 -23.08 -75.69
N ALA A 267 24.69 -22.64 -76.15
CA ALA A 267 24.34 -22.61 -77.57
C ALA A 267 25.12 -21.55 -78.38
N ALA A 268 25.57 -20.47 -77.75
CA ALA A 268 26.44 -19.47 -78.37
C ALA A 268 27.90 -19.96 -78.44
N ILE A 269 28.37 -20.69 -77.42
CA ILE A 269 29.73 -21.24 -77.36
C ILE A 269 29.88 -22.47 -78.26
N SER A 270 28.85 -23.33 -78.41
CA SER A 270 28.90 -24.51 -79.27
C SER A 270 28.85 -24.21 -80.78
N ARG A 271 28.68 -22.93 -81.15
CA ARG A 271 28.60 -22.44 -82.53
C ARG A 271 29.87 -21.73 -83.00
N PHE A 272 30.89 -21.69 -82.15
CA PHE A 272 32.28 -21.35 -82.46
C PHE A 272 33.15 -22.61 -82.36
#